data_AF-A0A2H9LN22-F1
#
_entry.id   AF-A0A2H9LN22-F1
#
_cell.length_a   1.000
_cell.length_b   1.000
_cell.length_c   1.000
_cell.angle_alpha   90.00
_cell.angle_beta   90.00
_cell.angle_gamma   90.00
#
_symmetry.space_group_name_H-M   'P 1'
#
loop_
_entity.id
_entity.type
_entity.pdbx_description
1 polymer ?
#
loop_
_entity_poly.entity_id
_entity_poly.type
_entity_poly.pdbx_seq_one_letter_code
_entity_poly.pdbx_strand_id
1 'polypeptide(L)'
;MGLLDRFRKKKEVENISAESTKITTELEKFCGSDKETYEALLNTMALDPRKIGTPLKEAVENAKKAEKEKDSIIAREWYRVAGSLAIYEGSAKKAAEFFNEAQRIFPGEKFPFLKNPEKAVAKAQEYYKKHLT
;
A
#
# COMPACT_ATOMS: atom_id res chain seq x y z
N MET A 1 -16.37 -51.12 31.13
CA MET A 1 -16.23 -49.93 30.27
C MET A 1 -15.09 -49.07 30.80
N GLY A 2 -13.96 -49.02 30.11
CA GLY A 2 -12.72 -48.39 30.58
C GLY A 2 -12.40 -47.09 29.82
N LEU A 3 -11.94 -46.07 30.55
CA LEU A 3 -11.64 -44.70 30.09
C LEU A 3 -10.40 -44.57 29.17
N LEU A 4 -9.85 -45.69 28.67
CA LEU A 4 -8.66 -45.70 27.81
C LEU A 4 -8.95 -45.97 26.32
N ASP A 5 -10.21 -46.23 25.96
CA ASP A 5 -10.61 -46.45 24.55
C ASP A 5 -10.87 -45.16 23.76
N ARG A 6 -10.73 -43.97 24.38
CA ARG A 6 -11.00 -42.68 23.70
C ARG A 6 -9.80 -42.10 22.94
N PHE A 7 -8.61 -42.68 23.06
CA PHE A 7 -7.39 -42.14 22.44
C PHE A 7 -6.91 -42.88 21.19
N ARG A 8 -7.71 -43.79 20.63
CA ARG A 8 -7.34 -44.58 19.44
C ARG A 8 -8.21 -44.33 18.20
N LYS A 9 -9.00 -43.25 18.20
CA LYS A 9 -9.88 -42.86 17.08
C LYS A 9 -9.58 -41.47 16.50
N LYS A 10 -8.33 -41.03 16.57
CA LYS A 10 -7.80 -39.99 15.67
C LYS A 10 -6.98 -40.65 14.57
N LYS A 11 -7.73 -41.36 13.72
CA LYS A 11 -7.35 -41.61 12.32
C LYS A 11 -6.91 -40.29 11.70
N GLU A 12 -5.82 -40.37 10.93
CA GLU A 12 -5.70 -39.73 9.62
C GLU A 12 -6.51 -38.43 9.50
N VAL A 13 -6.01 -37.36 10.12
CA VAL A 13 -6.27 -36.06 9.53
C VAL A 13 -5.36 -36.03 8.32
N GLU A 14 -5.98 -36.45 7.21
CA GLU A 14 -5.53 -36.27 5.86
C GLU A 14 -4.69 -35.00 5.74
N ASN A 15 -3.59 -35.14 5.01
CA ASN A 15 -2.96 -34.06 4.27
C ASN A 15 -4.02 -33.38 3.38
N ILE A 16 -4.92 -32.61 3.97
CA ILE A 16 -5.64 -31.57 3.26
C ILE A 16 -4.62 -30.47 3.13
N SER A 17 -3.76 -30.64 2.11
CA SER A 17 -3.23 -29.56 1.31
C SER A 17 -4.42 -28.67 0.97
N ALA A 18 -4.74 -27.75 1.88
CA ALA A 18 -5.52 -26.59 1.57
C ALA A 18 -4.63 -25.80 0.60
N GLU A 19 -4.70 -26.15 -0.68
CA GLU A 19 -4.67 -25.16 -1.75
C GLU A 19 -5.84 -24.20 -1.47
N SER A 20 -5.66 -23.37 -0.43
CA SER A 20 -6.30 -22.08 -0.36
C SER A 20 -5.88 -21.43 -1.67
N THR A 21 -6.81 -21.40 -2.62
CA THR A 21 -6.63 -20.74 -3.90
C THR A 21 -6.34 -19.30 -3.52
N LYS A 22 -5.05 -18.92 -3.45
CA LYS A 22 -4.65 -17.59 -3.00
C LYS A 22 -5.36 -16.61 -3.90
N ILE A 23 -6.35 -15.91 -3.36
CA ILE A 23 -7.03 -14.83 -4.04
C ILE A 23 -5.99 -13.73 -4.17
N THR A 24 -5.25 -13.77 -5.27
CA THR A 24 -4.22 -12.79 -5.61
C THR A 24 -4.92 -11.56 -6.16
N THR A 25 -4.57 -10.40 -5.60
CA THR A 25 -5.15 -9.12 -6.07
C THR A 25 -4.67 -8.82 -7.49
N GLU A 26 -5.40 -7.99 -8.23
CA GLU A 26 -4.96 -7.58 -9.57
C GLU A 26 -3.60 -6.87 -9.53
N LEU A 27 -3.36 -6.04 -8.51
CA LEU A 27 -2.07 -5.38 -8.30
C LEU A 27 -0.94 -6.39 -8.02
N GLU A 28 -1.21 -7.42 -7.22
CA GLU A 28 -0.25 -8.49 -6.95
C GLU A 28 0.10 -9.26 -8.22
N LYS A 29 -0.91 -9.65 -9.02
CA LYS A 29 -0.69 -10.28 -10.33
C LYS A 29 0.11 -9.37 -11.27
N PHE A 30 -0.15 -8.07 -11.23
CA PHE A 30 0.54 -7.09 -12.06
C PHE A 30 2.02 -6.92 -11.68
N CYS A 31 2.34 -7.02 -10.39
CA CYS A 31 3.72 -6.99 -9.90
C CYS A 31 4.43 -8.34 -10.07
N GLY A 32 3.68 -9.44 -10.21
CA GLY A 32 4.23 -10.77 -10.48
C GLY A 32 5.07 -11.28 -9.30
N SER A 33 6.33 -11.65 -9.56
CA SER A 33 7.26 -12.09 -8.51
C SER A 33 7.88 -10.95 -7.70
N ASP A 34 7.66 -9.69 -8.09
CA ASP A 34 8.25 -8.50 -7.48
C ASP A 34 7.50 -8.08 -6.21
N LYS A 35 7.69 -8.85 -5.15
CA LYS A 35 7.02 -8.64 -3.86
C LYS A 35 7.33 -7.28 -3.24
N GLU A 36 8.56 -6.80 -3.38
CA GLU A 36 8.97 -5.51 -2.81
C GLU A 36 8.20 -4.37 -3.47
N THR A 37 8.09 -4.38 -4.80
CA THR A 37 7.32 -3.36 -5.53
C THR A 37 5.82 -3.48 -5.23
N TYR A 38 5.31 -4.70 -5.10
CA TYR A 38 3.94 -4.93 -4.66
C TYR A 38 3.65 -4.32 -3.29
N GLU A 39 4.47 -4.61 -2.27
CA GLU A 39 4.32 -4.08 -0.92
C GLU A 39 4.44 -2.55 -0.86
N ALA A 40 5.35 -1.99 -1.66
CA ALA A 40 5.50 -0.56 -1.84
C ALA A 40 4.19 0.07 -2.36
N LEU A 41 3.63 -0.47 -3.44
CA LEU A 41 2.44 0.09 -4.09
C LEU A 41 1.15 -0.19 -3.32
N LEU A 42 1.02 -1.34 -2.67
CA LEU A 42 -0.17 -1.74 -1.92
C LEU A 42 -0.60 -0.68 -0.88
N ASN A 43 0.37 -0.01 -0.27
CA ASN A 43 0.12 0.95 0.82
C ASN A 43 0.22 2.43 0.41
N THR A 44 0.63 2.72 -0.84
CA THR A 44 0.95 4.09 -1.30
C THR A 44 0.23 4.49 -2.58
N MET A 45 -0.11 3.54 -3.43
CA MET A 45 -0.73 3.78 -4.73
C MET A 45 -2.25 3.84 -4.61
N ALA A 46 -2.86 4.89 -5.16
CA ALA A 46 -4.29 4.93 -5.40
C ALA A 46 -4.59 4.22 -6.73
N LEU A 47 -5.53 3.27 -6.74
CA LEU A 47 -5.87 2.51 -7.94
C LEU A 47 -6.44 3.39 -9.05
N ASP A 48 -7.27 4.39 -8.69
CA ASP A 48 -7.74 5.44 -9.60
C ASP A 48 -7.61 6.82 -8.93
N PRO A 49 -6.45 7.49 -9.08
CA PRO A 49 -6.18 8.80 -8.48
C PRO A 49 -7.16 9.89 -8.94
N ARG A 50 -7.84 9.71 -10.08
CA ARG A 50 -8.82 10.69 -10.61
C ARG A 50 -10.07 10.79 -9.74
N LYS A 51 -10.35 9.76 -8.93
CA LYS A 51 -11.50 9.72 -8.01
C LYS A 51 -11.24 10.44 -6.68
N ILE A 52 -10.00 10.85 -6.40
CA ILE A 52 -9.64 11.58 -5.18
C ILE A 52 -10.32 12.97 -5.16
N GLY A 53 -10.55 13.57 -6.33
CA GLY A 53 -11.25 14.85 -6.46
C GLY A 53 -10.44 16.07 -5.98
N THR A 54 -9.23 15.86 -5.46
CA THR A 54 -8.32 16.91 -4.99
C THR A 54 -7.03 16.89 -5.83
N PRO A 55 -6.60 18.01 -6.44
CA PRO A 55 -5.34 18.10 -7.15
C PRO A 55 -4.14 18.05 -6.18
N LEU A 56 -2.96 17.64 -6.66
CA LEU A 56 -1.75 17.51 -5.83
C LEU A 56 -1.44 18.78 -5.05
N LYS A 57 -1.52 19.95 -5.71
CA LYS A 57 -1.23 21.25 -5.09
C LYS A 57 -2.11 21.49 -3.85
N GLU A 58 -3.41 21.22 -3.97
CA GLU A 58 -4.36 21.42 -2.88
C GLU A 58 -4.13 20.41 -1.74
N ALA A 59 -3.81 19.15 -2.06
CA ALA A 59 -3.45 18.16 -1.06
C ALA A 59 -2.23 18.61 -0.22
N VAL A 60 -1.20 19.18 -0.86
CA VAL A 60 -0.01 19.71 -0.18
C VAL A 60 -0.35 20.95 0.66
N GLU A 61 -1.20 21.84 0.17
CA GLU A 61 -1.66 23.01 0.92
C GLU A 61 -2.45 22.61 2.17
N ASN A 62 -3.35 21.62 2.04
CA ASN A 62 -4.13 21.07 3.14
C ASN A 62 -3.23 20.39 4.19
N ALA A 63 -2.20 19.63 3.76
CA ALA A 63 -1.23 19.03 4.67
C ALA A 63 -0.51 20.10 5.52
N LYS A 64 0.02 21.13 4.86
CA LYS A 64 0.74 22.23 5.51
C LYS A 64 -0.15 23.06 6.42
N LYS A 65 -1.42 23.24 6.06
CA LYS A 65 -2.41 23.92 6.91
C LYS A 65 -2.65 23.13 8.19
N ALA A 66 -2.91 21.83 8.08
CA ALA A 66 -3.14 20.97 9.23
C ALA A 66 -1.91 20.91 10.16
N GLU A 67 -0.68 20.89 9.62
CA GLU A 67 0.52 20.98 10.44
C GLU A 67 0.59 22.29 11.25
N LYS A 68 0.26 23.43 10.63
CA LYS A 68 0.21 24.73 11.33
C LYS A 68 -0.85 24.74 12.42
N GLU A 69 -1.97 24.07 12.18
CA GLU A 69 -3.08 23.88 13.13
C GLU A 69 -2.78 22.82 14.19
N LYS A 70 -1.62 22.15 14.12
CA LYS A 70 -1.18 21.05 14.99
C LYS A 70 -2.10 19.82 14.92
N ASP A 71 -2.86 19.68 13.84
CA ASP A 71 -3.62 18.47 13.55
C ASP A 71 -2.74 17.46 12.81
N SER A 72 -1.93 16.73 13.58
CA SER A 72 -0.97 15.76 13.05
C SER A 72 -1.66 14.64 12.25
N ILE A 73 -2.87 14.22 12.63
CA ILE A 73 -3.56 13.11 11.96
C ILE A 73 -3.96 13.55 10.56
N ILE A 74 -4.60 14.72 10.45
CA ILE A 74 -5.03 15.27 9.17
C ILE A 74 -3.84 15.67 8.30
N ALA A 75 -2.79 16.26 8.89
CA ALA A 75 -1.56 16.57 8.17
C ALA A 75 -0.93 15.34 7.52
N ARG A 76 -0.79 14.26 8.29
CA ARG A 76 -0.24 12.99 7.79
C ARG A 76 -1.08 12.44 6.64
N GLU A 77 -2.40 12.37 6.78
CA GLU A 77 -3.25 11.81 5.72
C GLU A 77 -3.18 12.63 4.44
N TRP A 78 -3.13 13.96 4.54
CA TRP A 78 -2.93 14.79 3.36
C TRP A 78 -1.57 14.60 2.70
N TYR A 79 -0.50 14.38 3.47
CA TYR A 79 0.79 13.98 2.88
C TYR A 79 0.73 12.61 2.21
N ARG A 80 -0.01 11.64 2.75
CA ARG A 80 -0.20 10.34 2.09
C ARG A 80 -0.95 10.49 0.76
N VAL A 81 -2.01 11.32 0.74
CA VAL A 81 -2.74 11.66 -0.48
C VAL A 81 -1.83 12.35 -1.50
N ALA A 82 -1.05 13.34 -1.07
CA ALA A 82 -0.09 14.04 -1.92
C ALA A 82 0.97 13.07 -2.48
N GLY A 83 1.49 12.15 -1.66
CA GLY A 83 2.41 11.10 -2.10
C GLY A 83 1.79 10.21 -3.18
N SER A 84 0.55 9.78 -2.98
CA SER A 84 -0.18 8.96 -3.95
C SER A 84 -0.44 9.69 -5.27
N LEU A 85 -0.83 10.96 -5.22
CA LEU A 85 -1.00 11.81 -6.40
C LEU A 85 0.33 12.06 -7.12
N ALA A 86 1.43 12.20 -6.39
CA ALA A 86 2.76 12.34 -6.99
C ALA A 86 3.21 11.06 -7.70
N ILE A 87 2.83 9.86 -7.22
CA ILE A 87 3.00 8.59 -7.95
C ILE A 87 2.25 8.66 -9.29
N TYR A 88 1.02 9.18 -9.29
CA TYR A 88 0.21 9.35 -10.51
C TYR A 88 0.80 10.34 -11.50
N GLU A 89 1.38 11.46 -11.03
CA GLU A 89 2.15 12.40 -11.86
C GLU A 89 3.49 11.81 -12.37
N GLY A 90 3.88 10.62 -11.92
CA GLY A 90 5.14 9.99 -12.32
C GLY A 90 6.37 10.56 -11.60
N SER A 91 6.18 11.26 -10.47
CA SER A 91 7.28 11.91 -9.76
C SER A 91 7.68 11.14 -8.50
N ALA A 92 8.66 10.23 -8.65
CA ALA A 92 9.26 9.48 -7.54
C ALA A 92 9.83 10.39 -6.44
N LYS A 93 10.52 11.47 -6.85
CA LYS A 93 11.10 12.45 -5.92
C LYS A 93 10.03 13.10 -5.02
N LYS A 94 8.96 13.64 -5.62
CA LYS A 94 7.87 14.28 -4.86
C LYS A 94 7.14 13.26 -3.99
N ALA A 95 6.87 12.07 -4.52
CA ALA A 95 6.23 11.01 -3.74
C ALA A 95 7.05 10.65 -2.51
N ALA A 96 8.36 10.46 -2.66
CA ALA A 96 9.26 10.18 -1.55
C ALA A 96 9.30 11.33 -0.54
N GLU A 97 9.31 12.60 -0.99
CA GLU A 97 9.23 13.76 -0.10
C GLU A 97 7.98 13.71 0.78
N PHE A 98 6.80 13.51 0.18
CA PHE A 98 5.55 13.49 0.95
C PHE A 98 5.42 12.27 1.87
N PHE A 99 5.87 11.08 1.47
CA PHE A 99 5.88 9.93 2.36
C PHE A 99 6.89 10.07 3.51
N ASN A 100 8.03 10.75 3.28
CA ASN A 100 8.94 11.10 4.37
C ASN A 100 8.30 12.09 5.35
N GLU A 101 7.55 13.09 4.87
CA GLU A 101 6.81 14.00 5.74
C GLU A 101 5.73 13.26 6.56
N ALA A 102 4.95 12.38 5.93
CA ALA A 102 4.00 11.54 6.64
C ALA A 102 4.68 10.67 7.72
N GLN A 103 5.82 10.07 7.40
CA GLN A 103 6.61 9.26 8.33
C GLN A 103 7.26 10.10 9.44
N ARG A 104 7.64 11.37 9.18
CA ARG A 104 8.15 12.28 10.20
C ARG A 104 7.09 12.59 11.26
N ILE A 105 5.84 12.79 10.83
CA ILE A 105 4.71 13.06 11.74
C ILE A 105 4.37 11.80 12.55
N PHE A 106 4.42 10.61 11.94
CA PHE A 106 4.20 9.32 12.60
C PHE A 106 5.37 8.34 12.37
N PRO A 107 6.43 8.39 13.20
CA PRO A 107 7.67 7.60 13.01
C PRO A 107 7.49 6.07 13.02
N GLY A 108 6.40 5.60 13.63
CA GLY A 108 6.02 4.19 13.67
C GLY A 108 5.46 3.66 12.36
N GLU A 109 4.96 4.54 11.49
CA GLU A 109 4.54 4.15 10.14
C GLU A 109 5.78 4.01 9.24
N LYS A 110 5.81 2.97 8.41
CA LYS A 110 6.88 2.74 7.44
C LYS A 110 6.28 2.65 6.07
N PHE A 111 6.91 3.32 5.11
CA PHE A 111 6.53 3.23 3.70
C PHE A 111 7.58 2.40 2.95
N PRO A 112 7.32 1.12 2.64
CA PRO A 112 8.24 0.29 1.83
C PRO A 112 8.60 0.95 0.48
N PHE A 113 7.71 1.79 -0.03
CA PHE A 113 7.94 2.67 -1.18
C PHE A 113 9.27 3.44 -1.12
N LEU A 114 9.69 3.91 0.07
CA LEU A 114 10.91 4.70 0.24
C LEU A 114 12.20 3.91 -0.03
N LYS A 115 12.15 2.58 -0.14
CA LYS A 115 13.33 1.76 -0.49
C LYS A 115 13.74 1.90 -1.95
N ASN A 116 12.76 2.03 -2.85
CA ASN A 116 13.00 2.21 -4.29
C ASN A 116 11.83 2.98 -4.96
N PRO A 117 11.73 4.29 -4.71
CA PRO A 117 10.66 5.13 -5.24
C PRO A 117 10.57 5.09 -6.78
N GLU A 118 11.71 5.08 -7.47
CA GLU A 118 11.79 5.10 -8.93
C GLU A 118 11.15 3.86 -9.53
N LYS A 119 11.50 2.68 -9.02
CA LYS A 119 10.94 1.40 -9.48
C LYS A 119 9.45 1.31 -9.20
N ALA A 120 9.03 1.71 -7.99
CA ALA A 120 7.62 1.72 -7.62
C ALA A 120 6.79 2.64 -8.54
N VAL A 121 7.26 3.87 -8.76
CA VAL A 121 6.57 4.81 -9.66
C VAL A 121 6.54 4.31 -11.09
N ALA A 122 7.65 3.78 -11.63
CA ALA A 122 7.67 3.21 -12.97
C ALA A 122 6.60 2.12 -13.12
N LYS A 123 6.49 1.23 -12.13
CA LYS A 123 5.50 0.15 -12.14
C LYS A 123 4.07 0.67 -12.02
N ALA A 124 3.83 1.66 -11.15
CA ALA A 124 2.52 2.32 -11.06
C ALA A 124 2.11 2.99 -12.37
N GLN A 125 3.04 3.63 -13.07
CA GLN A 125 2.79 4.24 -14.38
C GLN A 125 2.40 3.22 -15.44
N GLU A 126 3.02 2.03 -15.45
CA GLU A 126 2.57 0.93 -16.32
C GLU A 126 1.13 0.51 -16.00
N TYR A 127 0.78 0.43 -14.70
CA TYR A 127 -0.58 0.09 -14.28
C TYR A 127 -1.58 1.15 -14.78
N TYR A 128 -1.31 2.43 -14.56
CA TYR A 128 -2.20 3.50 -15.00
C TYR A 128 -2.37 3.53 -16.52
N LYS A 129 -1.30 3.31 -17.28
CA LYS A 129 -1.37 3.20 -18.75
C LYS A 129 -2.22 2.02 -19.22
N LYS A 130 -2.29 0.94 -18.44
CA LYS A 130 -3.09 -0.24 -18.77
C LYS A 130 -4.57 -0.09 -18.40
N HIS A 131 -4.87 0.62 -17.31
CA HIS A 131 -6.19 0.59 -16.68
C HIS A 131 -6.94 1.93 -16.67
N LEU A 132 -6.25 3.06 -16.83
CA LEU A 132 -6.83 4.40 -16.73
C LEU A 132 -6.77 5.21 -18.02
N THR A 133 -6.17 4.66 -19.08
CA THR A 133 -6.07 5.30 -20.40
C THR A 133 -7.35 5.12 -21.22
#